data_AF-A0A8J6B9P9-F1
#
_entry.id   AF-A0A8J6B9P9-F1
#
_cell.length_a   1.000
_cell.length_b   1.000
_cell.length_c   1.000
_cell.angle_alpha   90.00
_cell.angle_beta   90.00
_cell.angle_gamma   90.00
#
_symmetry.space_group_name_H-M   'P 1'
#
loop_
_entity.id
_entity.type
_entity.pdbx_description
1 polymer ?
#
loop_
_entity_poly.entity_id
_entity_poly.type
_entity_poly.pdbx_seq_one_letter_code
_entity_poly.pdbx_strand_id
1 'polypeptide(L)'
;MEDKYASTLHPLVDYAAGIFLLIVALLTVVGNVAVLATAVKCSPYLKSPDLLSINLAVTDLGMALSMYPLAIASAWNHAWIGGDPTCLYYALMGFFFGVASMMTLTAMAVIRYLMAVLVSLGFLVSWTPYAIVSFWSIFHSSASIPPIVSLLPCLFAKSSTAFNPIIYYMFSKIFRQKVKQLKCCCGWRIHFLQQDNSGENPAVSVIWSGRENIQLSSVLKFNKGQTSSTITQ
;
A
#
# COMPACT_ATOMS: atom_id res chain seq x y z
N MET A 1 -51.63 20.00 -10.12
CA MET A 1 -51.00 18.73 -9.71
C MET A 1 -49.78 19.17 -8.94
N GLU A 2 -49.74 18.92 -7.63
CA GLU A 2 -48.63 19.38 -6.80
C GLU A 2 -47.31 18.90 -7.40
N ASP A 3 -46.36 19.81 -7.55
CA ASP A 3 -45.04 19.57 -8.12
C ASP A 3 -44.18 18.74 -7.15
N LYS A 4 -44.64 17.53 -6.80
CA LYS A 4 -44.02 16.61 -5.84
C LYS A 4 -42.53 16.36 -6.11
N TYR A 5 -42.11 16.54 -7.36
CA TYR A 5 -40.77 16.29 -7.84
C TYR A 5 -39.99 17.54 -8.25
N ALA A 6 -40.60 18.73 -8.22
CA ALA A 6 -39.88 19.95 -8.57
C ALA A 6 -38.92 20.36 -7.45
N SER A 7 -37.77 20.87 -7.87
CA SER A 7 -36.78 21.45 -6.97
C SER A 7 -37.28 22.78 -6.42
N THR A 8 -37.11 23.00 -5.12
CA THR A 8 -37.36 24.29 -4.47
C THR A 8 -36.13 25.21 -4.51
N LEU A 9 -34.99 24.70 -4.98
CA LEU A 9 -33.74 25.46 -5.08
C LEU A 9 -33.77 26.41 -6.28
N HIS A 10 -32.89 27.41 -6.23
CA HIS A 10 -32.69 28.29 -7.37
C HIS A 10 -32.12 27.49 -8.55
N PRO A 11 -32.66 27.66 -9.77
CA PRO A 11 -32.27 26.90 -10.96
C PRO A 11 -30.74 26.81 -11.20
N LEU A 12 -30.03 27.89 -10.98
CA LEU A 12 -28.56 27.91 -11.12
C LEU A 12 -27.85 26.86 -10.25
N VAL A 13 -28.39 26.54 -9.08
CA VAL A 13 -27.80 25.56 -8.15
C VAL A 13 -27.96 24.14 -8.70
N ASP A 14 -29.13 23.80 -9.22
CA ASP A 14 -29.35 22.47 -9.80
C ASP A 14 -28.53 22.30 -11.09
N TYR A 15 -28.41 23.34 -11.92
CA TYR A 15 -27.54 23.31 -13.10
C TYR A 15 -26.06 23.12 -12.70
N ALA A 16 -25.59 23.83 -11.68
CA ALA A 16 -24.25 23.66 -11.14
C ALA A 16 -24.04 22.24 -10.59
N ALA A 17 -25.02 21.69 -9.88
CA ALA A 17 -24.99 20.32 -9.38
C ALA A 17 -24.94 19.30 -10.54
N GLY A 18 -25.72 19.49 -11.59
CA GLY A 18 -25.70 18.66 -12.80
C GLY A 18 -24.33 18.67 -13.49
N ILE A 19 -23.72 19.85 -13.65
CA ILE A 19 -22.36 19.98 -14.20
C ILE A 19 -21.33 19.27 -13.31
N PHE A 20 -21.40 19.48 -12.00
CA PHE A 20 -20.51 18.82 -11.04
C PHE A 20 -20.63 17.29 -11.11
N LEU A 21 -21.86 16.76 -11.10
CA LEU A 21 -22.13 15.33 -11.23
C LEU A 21 -21.64 14.77 -12.57
N LEU A 22 -21.74 15.52 -13.66
CA LEU A 22 -21.20 15.13 -14.96
C LEU A 22 -19.67 14.99 -14.91
N ILE A 23 -18.97 15.97 -14.31
CA ILE A 23 -17.51 15.92 -14.15
C ILE A 23 -17.11 14.71 -13.30
N VAL A 24 -17.78 14.50 -12.17
CA VAL A 24 -17.54 13.34 -11.29
C VAL A 24 -17.78 12.04 -12.05
N ALA A 25 -18.88 11.90 -12.79
CA ALA A 25 -19.19 10.71 -13.55
C ALA A 25 -18.10 10.39 -14.59
N LEU A 26 -17.61 11.41 -15.33
CA LEU A 26 -16.54 11.25 -16.31
C LEU A 26 -15.22 10.81 -15.64
N LEU A 27 -14.83 11.45 -14.54
CA LEU A 27 -13.62 11.08 -13.80
C LEU A 27 -13.72 9.66 -13.25
N THR A 28 -14.87 9.28 -12.70
CA THR A 28 -15.13 7.92 -12.19
C THR A 28 -15.03 6.89 -13.31
N VAL A 29 -15.63 7.15 -14.48
CA VAL A 29 -15.55 6.24 -15.62
C VAL A 29 -14.12 6.12 -16.12
N VAL A 30 -13.44 7.23 -16.40
CA VAL A 30 -12.07 7.23 -16.93
C VAL A 30 -11.10 6.55 -15.96
N GLY A 31 -11.17 6.91 -14.68
CA GLY A 31 -10.29 6.34 -13.64
C GLY A 31 -10.47 4.84 -13.47
N ASN A 32 -11.72 4.37 -13.34
CA ASN A 32 -11.99 2.96 -13.11
C ASN A 32 -11.81 2.10 -14.37
N VAL A 33 -12.09 2.64 -15.57
CA VAL A 33 -11.74 1.96 -16.83
C VAL A 33 -10.22 1.82 -16.98
N ALA A 34 -9.42 2.81 -16.58
CA ALA A 34 -7.96 2.70 -16.61
C ALA A 34 -7.45 1.60 -15.65
N VAL A 35 -8.06 1.47 -14.47
CA VAL A 35 -7.76 0.37 -13.52
C VAL A 35 -8.08 -0.99 -14.14
N LEU A 36 -9.27 -1.14 -14.75
CA LEU A 36 -9.65 -2.38 -15.44
C LEU A 36 -8.77 -2.68 -16.65
N ALA A 37 -8.44 -1.68 -17.47
CA ALA A 37 -7.56 -1.84 -18.63
C ALA A 37 -6.16 -2.32 -18.20
N THR A 38 -5.64 -1.75 -17.10
CA THR A 38 -4.39 -2.21 -16.49
C THR A 38 -4.51 -3.64 -15.99
N ALA A 39 -5.63 -4.00 -15.36
CA ALA A 39 -5.87 -5.36 -14.88
C ALA A 39 -6.00 -6.39 -16.02
N VAL A 40 -6.66 -6.04 -17.12
CA VAL A 40 -6.78 -6.91 -18.31
C VAL A 40 -5.42 -7.11 -18.96
N LYS A 41 -4.65 -6.04 -19.15
CA LYS A 41 -3.31 -6.10 -19.74
C LYS A 41 -2.33 -6.90 -18.88
N CYS A 42 -2.47 -6.82 -17.56
CA CYS A 42 -1.63 -7.50 -16.59
C CYS A 42 -2.28 -8.78 -16.00
N SER A 43 -3.37 -9.28 -16.60
CA SER A 43 -4.15 -10.42 -16.12
C SER A 43 -3.33 -11.63 -15.65
N PRO A 44 -2.30 -12.11 -16.39
CA PRO A 44 -1.51 -13.26 -15.96
C PRO A 44 -0.68 -13.05 -14.68
N TYR A 45 -0.55 -11.82 -14.19
CA TYR A 45 0.25 -11.46 -13.02
C TYR A 45 -0.58 -10.97 -11.83
N LEU A 46 -1.92 -11.02 -11.92
CA LEU A 46 -2.83 -10.44 -10.93
C LEU A 46 -2.68 -11.08 -9.54
N LYS A 47 -2.62 -10.21 -8.52
CA LYS A 47 -2.52 -10.60 -7.12
C LYS A 47 -3.91 -10.72 -6.47
N SER A 48 -3.99 -11.41 -5.32
CA SER A 48 -5.21 -11.48 -4.52
C SER A 48 -5.70 -10.10 -4.05
N PRO A 49 -4.83 -9.17 -3.62
CA PRO A 49 -5.23 -7.78 -3.38
C PRO A 49 -5.65 -7.03 -4.65
N ASP A 50 -5.08 -7.35 -5.82
CA ASP A 50 -5.44 -6.69 -7.08
C ASP A 50 -6.88 -7.04 -7.51
N LEU A 51 -7.37 -8.23 -7.14
CA LEU A 51 -8.78 -8.62 -7.35
C LEU A 51 -9.77 -7.74 -6.57
N LEU A 52 -9.38 -7.25 -5.38
CA LEU A 52 -10.22 -6.33 -4.61
C LEU A 52 -10.28 -4.96 -5.28
N SER A 53 -9.17 -4.49 -5.87
CA SER A 53 -9.17 -3.25 -6.65
C SER A 53 -9.98 -3.36 -7.94
N ILE A 54 -10.01 -4.54 -8.58
CA ILE A 54 -10.89 -4.81 -9.72
C ILE A 54 -12.35 -4.78 -9.29
N ASN A 55 -12.70 -5.43 -8.16
CA ASN A 55 -14.06 -5.42 -7.64
C ASN A 55 -14.53 -3.99 -7.35
N LEU A 56 -13.67 -3.18 -6.72
CA LEU A 56 -13.94 -1.77 -6.46
C LEU A 56 -14.21 -0.99 -7.76
N ALA A 57 -13.37 -1.18 -8.78
CA ALA A 57 -13.54 -0.51 -10.07
C ALA A 57 -14.84 -0.92 -10.76
N VAL A 58 -15.24 -2.19 -10.67
CA VAL A 58 -16.52 -2.68 -11.22
C VAL A 58 -17.70 -2.06 -10.48
N THR A 59 -17.65 -1.99 -9.14
CA THR A 59 -18.75 -1.41 -8.36
C THR A 59 -18.90 0.09 -8.59
N ASP A 60 -17.78 0.81 -8.75
CA ASP A 60 -17.79 2.25 -9.01
C ASP A 60 -18.29 2.57 -10.43
N LEU A 61 -17.95 1.73 -11.43
CA LEU A 61 -18.53 1.83 -12.77
C LEU A 61 -20.02 1.45 -12.79
N GLY A 62 -20.41 0.44 -12.02
CA GLY A 62 -21.82 0.06 -11.85
C GLY A 62 -22.64 1.22 -11.29
N MET A 63 -22.15 1.85 -10.22
CA MET A 63 -22.73 3.07 -9.66
C MET A 63 -22.76 4.19 -10.71
N ALA A 64 -21.67 4.40 -11.43
CA ALA A 64 -21.56 5.51 -12.36
C ALA A 64 -22.53 5.43 -13.54
N LEU A 65 -22.66 4.23 -14.13
CA LEU A 65 -23.51 4.00 -15.30
C LEU A 65 -25.00 3.93 -14.92
N SER A 66 -25.32 3.39 -13.75
CA SER A 66 -26.71 3.17 -13.33
C SER A 66 -27.37 4.41 -12.69
N MET A 67 -26.59 5.25 -11.99
CA MET A 67 -27.14 6.33 -11.16
C MET A 67 -26.91 7.73 -11.74
N TYR A 68 -25.70 8.05 -12.25
CA TYR A 68 -25.39 9.43 -12.67
C TYR A 68 -26.25 9.94 -13.84
N PRO A 69 -26.58 9.17 -14.89
CA PRO A 69 -27.37 9.70 -16.01
C PRO A 69 -28.74 10.24 -15.58
N LEU A 70 -29.41 9.54 -14.67
CA LEU A 70 -30.70 9.94 -14.13
C LEU A 70 -30.58 11.17 -13.22
N ALA A 71 -29.55 11.22 -12.37
CA ALA A 71 -29.32 12.36 -11.49
C ALA A 71 -28.95 13.64 -12.26
N ILE A 72 -28.11 13.52 -13.30
CA ILE A 72 -27.73 14.65 -14.16
C ILE A 72 -28.94 15.15 -14.95
N ALA A 73 -29.70 14.24 -15.57
CA ALA A 73 -30.90 14.61 -16.33
C ALA A 73 -31.98 15.25 -15.43
N SER A 74 -32.13 14.78 -14.19
CA SER A 74 -33.00 15.39 -13.20
C SER A 74 -32.55 16.79 -12.80
N ALA A 75 -31.25 16.98 -12.58
CA ALA A 75 -30.69 18.28 -12.19
C ALA A 75 -30.89 19.35 -13.28
N TRP A 76 -30.76 18.98 -14.56
CA TRP A 76 -31.03 19.90 -15.67
C TRP A 76 -32.52 20.20 -15.92
N ASN A 77 -33.43 19.39 -15.39
CA ASN A 77 -34.86 19.63 -15.55
C ASN A 77 -35.49 20.37 -14.34
N HIS A 78 -34.69 20.75 -13.34
CA HIS A 78 -35.19 21.24 -12.03
C HIS A 78 -36.25 20.35 -11.40
N ALA A 79 -36.27 19.07 -11.76
CA ALA A 79 -37.29 18.15 -11.32
C ALA A 79 -36.81 16.70 -11.46
N TRP A 80 -37.32 15.83 -10.59
CA TRP A 80 -37.09 14.40 -10.70
C TRP A 80 -37.90 13.79 -11.85
N ILE A 81 -37.23 13.46 -12.94
CA ILE A 81 -37.85 13.05 -14.21
C ILE A 81 -38.42 11.63 -14.22
N GLY A 82 -38.00 10.75 -13.31
CA GLY A 82 -38.38 9.33 -13.38
C GLY A 82 -39.45 8.89 -12.37
N GLY A 83 -40.00 9.83 -11.60
CA GLY A 83 -41.06 9.57 -10.62
C GLY A 83 -40.67 8.58 -9.50
N ASP A 84 -41.68 7.99 -8.87
CA ASP A 84 -41.51 7.03 -7.77
C ASP A 84 -40.68 5.78 -8.14
N PRO A 85 -40.86 5.09 -9.29
CA PRO A 85 -40.12 3.86 -9.56
C PRO A 85 -38.62 4.08 -9.74
N THR A 86 -38.21 5.16 -10.40
CA THR A 86 -36.78 5.43 -10.56
C THR A 86 -36.15 5.94 -9.26
N CYS A 87 -36.92 6.60 -8.39
CA CYS A 87 -36.46 6.99 -7.05
C CYS A 87 -36.11 5.74 -6.22
N LEU A 88 -36.99 4.73 -6.22
CA LEU A 88 -36.75 3.46 -5.56
C LEU A 88 -35.56 2.71 -6.18
N TYR A 89 -35.48 2.67 -7.51
CA TYR A 89 -34.34 2.10 -8.23
C TYR A 89 -33.01 2.77 -7.83
N TYR A 90 -32.98 4.11 -7.78
CA TYR A 90 -31.80 4.88 -7.43
C TYR A 90 -31.33 4.56 -6.00
N ALA A 91 -32.26 4.50 -5.04
CA ALA A 91 -31.95 4.12 -3.66
C ALA A 91 -31.43 2.67 -3.56
N LEU A 92 -32.07 1.74 -4.27
CA LEU A 92 -31.70 0.32 -4.25
C LEU A 92 -30.31 0.08 -4.86
N MET A 93 -30.04 0.66 -6.03
CA MET A 93 -28.74 0.55 -6.68
C MET A 93 -27.64 1.22 -5.86
N GLY A 94 -27.91 2.41 -5.30
CA GLY A 94 -26.98 3.09 -4.39
C GLY A 94 -26.64 2.25 -3.17
N PHE A 95 -27.63 1.56 -2.60
CA PHE A 95 -27.41 0.65 -1.48
C PHE A 95 -26.56 -0.57 -1.89
N PHE A 96 -26.90 -1.27 -2.96
CA PHE A 96 -26.16 -2.47 -3.37
C PHE A 96 -24.70 -2.18 -3.74
N PHE A 97 -24.46 -1.21 -4.62
CA PHE A 97 -23.10 -0.84 -5.02
C PHE A 97 -22.33 -0.16 -3.88
N GLY A 98 -23.01 0.63 -3.04
CA GLY A 98 -22.43 1.22 -1.84
C GLY A 98 -21.95 0.18 -0.84
N VAL A 99 -22.79 -0.80 -0.49
CA VAL A 99 -22.42 -1.90 0.41
C VAL A 99 -21.29 -2.74 -0.18
N ALA A 100 -21.35 -3.08 -1.47
CA ALA A 100 -20.28 -3.84 -2.12
C ALA A 100 -18.92 -3.09 -2.08
N SER A 101 -18.93 -1.78 -2.32
CA SER A 101 -17.74 -0.93 -2.22
C SER A 101 -17.23 -0.83 -0.78
N MET A 102 -18.11 -0.61 0.19
CA MET A 102 -17.77 -0.58 1.62
C MET A 102 -17.15 -1.90 2.09
N MET A 103 -17.72 -3.05 1.72
CA MET A 103 -17.16 -4.37 2.04
C MET A 103 -15.77 -4.58 1.41
N THR A 104 -15.55 -4.02 0.21
CA THR A 104 -14.25 -4.10 -0.45
C THR A 104 -13.21 -3.22 0.22
N LEU A 105 -13.58 -2.00 0.61
CA LEU A 105 -12.74 -1.06 1.33
C LEU A 105 -12.36 -1.61 2.72
N THR A 106 -13.30 -2.22 3.44
CA THR A 106 -13.02 -2.86 4.73
C THR A 106 -12.10 -4.06 4.56
N ALA A 107 -12.32 -4.91 3.55
CA ALA A 107 -11.42 -6.02 3.25
C ALA A 107 -9.99 -5.52 2.94
N MET A 108 -9.84 -4.48 2.13
CA MET A 108 -8.52 -3.86 1.86
C MET A 108 -7.87 -3.32 3.13
N ALA A 109 -8.64 -2.67 4.01
CA ALA A 109 -8.15 -2.14 5.28
C ALA A 109 -7.68 -3.26 6.23
N VAL A 110 -8.49 -4.31 6.39
CA VAL A 110 -8.16 -5.47 7.24
C VAL A 110 -6.89 -6.16 6.76
N ILE A 111 -6.76 -6.39 5.45
CA ILE A 111 -5.56 -6.99 4.87
C ILE A 111 -4.32 -6.18 5.23
N ARG A 112 -4.35 -4.84 5.04
CA ARG A 112 -3.21 -3.96 5.36
C ARG A 112 -2.91 -3.92 6.85
N TYR A 113 -3.95 -3.87 7.69
CA TYR A 113 -3.81 -3.91 9.14
C TYR A 113 -3.12 -5.18 9.62
N LEU A 114 -3.59 -6.35 9.16
CA LEU A 114 -2.99 -7.63 9.50
C LEU A 114 -1.51 -7.70 9.07
N MET A 115 -1.16 -7.14 7.90
CA MET A 115 0.25 -7.07 7.49
C MET A 115 1.10 -6.26 8.46
N ALA A 116 0.62 -5.09 8.86
CA ALA A 116 1.34 -4.24 9.80
C ALA A 116 1.55 -4.95 11.14
N VAL A 117 0.50 -5.58 11.68
CA VAL A 117 0.56 -6.34 12.93
C VAL A 117 1.57 -7.48 12.85
N LEU A 118 1.55 -8.29 11.79
CA LEU A 118 2.48 -9.41 11.64
C LEU A 118 3.94 -8.95 11.56
N VAL A 119 4.21 -7.85 10.84
CA VAL A 119 5.56 -7.26 10.76
C VAL A 119 6.00 -6.74 12.13
N SER A 120 5.13 -6.01 12.84
CA SER A 120 5.41 -5.49 14.18
C SER A 120 5.65 -6.62 15.19
N LEU A 121 4.86 -7.69 15.16
CA LEU A 121 5.06 -8.86 16.02
C LEU A 121 6.38 -9.57 15.70
N GLY A 122 6.71 -9.75 14.42
CA GLY A 122 8.01 -10.31 14.03
C GLY A 122 9.19 -9.49 14.56
N PHE A 123 9.07 -8.16 14.49
CA PHE A 123 10.05 -7.25 15.08
C PHE A 123 10.11 -7.42 16.60
N LEU A 124 8.98 -7.37 17.31
CA LEU A 124 8.96 -7.54 18.76
C LEU A 124 9.57 -8.87 19.20
N VAL A 125 9.21 -9.99 18.55
CA VAL A 125 9.79 -11.32 18.84
C VAL A 125 11.31 -11.31 18.64
N SER A 126 11.81 -10.66 17.59
CA SER A 126 13.26 -10.56 17.36
C SER A 126 14.00 -9.69 18.39
N TRP A 127 13.34 -8.68 18.97
CA TRP A 127 13.94 -7.77 19.95
C TRP A 127 13.69 -8.19 21.40
N THR A 128 12.71 -9.06 21.67
CA THR A 128 12.32 -9.49 23.02
C THR A 128 13.47 -10.17 23.79
N PRO A 129 14.24 -11.12 23.21
CA PRO A 129 15.37 -11.74 23.92
C PRO A 129 16.44 -10.71 24.31
N TYR A 130 16.69 -9.72 23.45
CA TYR A 130 17.59 -8.62 23.74
C TYR A 130 17.08 -7.76 24.89
N ALA A 131 15.84 -7.29 24.82
CA ALA A 131 15.25 -6.45 25.86
C ALA A 131 15.24 -7.15 27.23
N ILE A 132 14.95 -8.46 27.26
CA ILE A 132 14.98 -9.26 28.48
C ILE A 132 16.40 -9.33 29.05
N VAL A 133 17.41 -9.64 28.23
CA VAL A 133 18.80 -9.76 28.68
C VAL A 133 19.36 -8.40 29.13
N SER A 134 19.07 -7.32 28.41
CA SER A 134 19.47 -5.96 28.80
C SER A 134 18.82 -5.51 30.09
N PHE A 135 17.54 -5.83 30.31
CA PHE A 135 16.84 -5.52 31.56
C PHE A 135 17.36 -6.36 32.73
N TRP A 136 17.64 -7.65 32.50
CA TRP A 136 18.24 -8.55 33.50
C TRP A 136 19.60 -8.06 34.00
N SER A 137 20.41 -7.46 33.10
CA SER A 137 21.71 -6.88 33.43
C SER A 137 21.65 -5.69 34.40
N ILE A 138 20.49 -5.06 34.60
CA ILE A 138 20.32 -3.89 35.49
C ILE A 138 20.13 -4.32 36.95
N PHE A 139 19.48 -5.46 37.19
CA PHE A 139 19.15 -5.94 38.55
C PHE A 139 20.22 -6.86 39.17
N HIS A 140 21.18 -7.36 38.39
CA HIS A 140 22.28 -8.18 38.89
C HIS A 140 23.60 -7.39 38.85
N SER A 141 24.21 -7.15 40.01
CA SER A 141 25.44 -6.35 40.13
C SER A 141 26.61 -6.93 39.34
N SER A 142 27.34 -6.01 38.70
CA SER A 142 28.51 -6.16 37.85
C SER A 142 29.58 -7.12 38.37
N ALA A 143 29.55 -8.38 37.93
CA ALA A 143 30.74 -9.22 37.84
C ALA A 143 30.85 -9.72 36.40
N SER A 144 31.65 -9.00 35.61
CA SER A 144 32.06 -9.33 34.24
C SER A 144 30.90 -9.55 33.26
N ILE A 145 30.37 -8.47 32.66
CA ILE A 145 29.38 -8.56 31.57
C ILE A 145 29.95 -9.49 30.48
N PRO A 146 29.36 -10.69 30.27
CA PRO A 146 29.95 -11.64 29.33
C PRO A 146 29.85 -11.09 27.91
N PRO A 147 30.85 -11.32 27.04
CA PRO A 147 30.86 -10.85 25.65
C PRO A 147 29.62 -11.30 24.84
N ILE A 148 28.90 -12.32 25.33
CA ILE A 148 27.59 -12.76 24.83
C ILE A 148 26.56 -11.62 24.79
N VAL A 149 26.56 -10.71 25.79
CA VAL A 149 25.56 -9.64 25.96
C VAL A 149 25.76 -8.53 24.92
N SER A 150 27.01 -8.28 24.51
CA SER A 150 27.37 -7.33 23.45
C SER A 150 27.30 -7.93 22.03
N LEU A 151 27.41 -9.25 21.90
CA LEU A 151 27.29 -9.97 20.62
C LEU A 151 25.84 -10.25 20.21
N LEU A 152 24.93 -10.41 21.18
CA LEU A 152 23.51 -10.64 20.96
C LEU A 152 22.82 -9.55 20.10
N PRO A 153 23.03 -8.25 20.34
CA PRO A 153 22.52 -7.17 19.50
C PRO A 153 23.00 -7.28 18.04
N CYS A 154 24.28 -7.62 17.84
CA CYS A 154 24.87 -7.77 16.51
C CYS A 154 24.32 -9.01 15.78
N LEU A 155 24.07 -10.12 16.48
CA LEU A 155 23.51 -11.35 15.91
C LEU A 155 22.02 -11.21 15.55
N PHE A 156 21.23 -10.57 16.43
CA PHE A 156 19.81 -10.36 16.18
C PHE A 156 19.55 -9.24 15.15
N ALA A 157 20.35 -8.17 15.11
CA ALA A 157 20.34 -7.22 14.01
C ALA A 157 20.61 -7.91 12.66
N LYS A 158 21.51 -8.90 12.64
CA LYS A 158 21.75 -9.74 11.46
C LYS A 158 20.56 -10.65 11.13
N SER A 159 19.84 -11.15 12.14
CA SER A 159 18.64 -12.00 11.96
C SER A 159 17.42 -11.24 11.41
N SER A 160 17.33 -9.92 11.63
CA SER A 160 16.27 -9.08 11.04
C SER A 160 16.26 -9.14 9.51
N THR A 161 17.42 -9.41 8.90
CA THR A 161 17.56 -9.62 7.45
C THR A 161 16.96 -10.95 6.96
N ALA A 162 16.67 -11.92 7.84
CA ALA A 162 16.03 -13.19 7.48
C ALA A 162 14.50 -13.08 7.38
N PHE A 163 13.87 -12.16 8.12
CA PHE A 163 12.44 -11.88 8.00
C PHE A 163 12.10 -11.09 6.75
N ASN A 164 13.02 -10.25 6.27
CA ASN A 164 12.83 -9.43 5.07
C ASN A 164 12.43 -10.30 3.85
N PRO A 165 13.19 -11.34 3.45
CA PRO A 165 12.78 -12.27 2.39
C PRO A 165 11.47 -13.00 2.65
N ILE A 166 11.12 -13.32 3.90
CA ILE A 166 9.88 -14.03 4.24
C ILE A 166 8.68 -13.09 4.09
N ILE A 167 8.79 -11.85 4.55
CA ILE A 167 7.79 -10.79 4.34
C ILE A 167 7.67 -10.49 2.84
N TYR A 168 8.79 -10.37 2.12
CA TYR A 168 8.78 -10.18 0.67
C TYR A 168 8.25 -11.42 -0.08
N TYR A 169 8.50 -12.64 0.38
CA TYR A 169 7.96 -13.87 -0.22
C TYR A 169 6.47 -14.04 0.08
N MET A 170 6.00 -13.67 1.27
CA MET A 170 4.60 -13.70 1.65
C MET A 170 3.79 -12.59 0.95
N PHE A 171 4.38 -11.41 0.70
CA PHE A 171 3.64 -10.22 0.27
C PHE A 171 4.04 -9.64 -1.09
N SER A 172 5.30 -9.77 -1.54
CA SER A 172 5.71 -9.40 -2.89
C SER A 172 5.53 -10.56 -3.86
N LYS A 173 4.46 -10.54 -4.67
CA LYS A 173 4.34 -11.53 -5.77
C LYS A 173 5.42 -11.33 -6.85
N ILE A 174 6.07 -10.16 -6.95
CA ILE A 174 7.23 -9.96 -7.85
C ILE A 174 8.40 -10.83 -7.37
N PHE A 175 8.66 -10.86 -6.06
CA PHE A 175 9.68 -11.72 -5.48
C PHE A 175 9.32 -13.21 -5.63
N ARG A 176 8.07 -13.61 -5.37
CA ARG A 176 7.60 -14.99 -5.60
C ARG A 176 7.68 -15.44 -7.06
N GLN A 177 7.35 -14.57 -8.02
CA GLN A 177 7.43 -14.88 -9.45
C GLN A 177 8.88 -15.03 -9.90
N LYS A 178 9.79 -14.16 -9.43
CA LYS A 178 11.23 -14.31 -9.66
C LYS A 178 11.77 -15.62 -9.05
N VAL A 179 11.37 -15.99 -7.84
CA VAL A 179 11.76 -17.25 -7.19
C VAL A 179 11.18 -18.49 -7.90
N LYS A 180 9.94 -18.43 -8.41
CA LYS A 180 9.34 -19.50 -9.22
C LYS A 180 10.01 -19.63 -10.61
N GLN A 181 10.39 -18.51 -11.23
CA GLN A 181 11.18 -18.51 -12.47
C GLN A 181 12.58 -19.09 -12.26
N LEU A 182 13.23 -18.80 -11.12
CA LEU A 182 14.50 -19.43 -10.71
C LEU A 182 14.40 -20.96 -10.58
N LYS A 183 13.25 -21.50 -10.18
CA LYS A 183 13.00 -22.96 -10.08
C LYS A 183 12.74 -23.65 -11.42
N CYS A 184 12.44 -22.91 -12.50
CA CYS A 184 12.00 -23.49 -13.77
C CYS A 184 13.09 -23.55 -14.86
N CYS A 185 14.30 -23.03 -14.62
CA CYS A 185 15.30 -22.90 -15.67
C CYS A 185 16.44 -23.92 -15.59
N CYS A 186 16.15 -25.16 -15.99
CA CYS A 186 17.07 -25.91 -16.86
C CYS A 186 16.83 -25.59 -18.36
N GLY A 187 16.15 -24.48 -18.69
CA GLY A 187 15.91 -24.09 -20.08
C GLY A 187 15.46 -22.64 -20.27
N TRP A 188 16.42 -21.80 -20.66
CA TRP A 188 16.31 -20.59 -21.49
C TRP A 188 15.93 -19.20 -20.92
N ARG A 189 16.99 -18.36 -20.89
CA ARG A 189 17.21 -17.05 -21.53
C ARG A 189 16.47 -15.79 -21.04
N ILE A 190 17.28 -14.90 -20.47
CA ILE A 190 17.06 -13.51 -20.05
C ILE A 190 16.70 -12.59 -21.21
N HIS A 191 15.70 -11.73 -21.02
CA HIS A 191 15.61 -10.46 -21.73
C HIS A 191 14.97 -9.38 -20.86
N PHE A 192 15.71 -8.83 -19.88
CA PHE A 192 15.37 -7.57 -19.20
C PHE A 192 16.61 -6.97 -18.51
N LEU A 193 17.70 -6.82 -19.26
CA LEU A 193 18.65 -5.73 -19.02
C LEU A 193 18.35 -4.61 -20.02
N GLN A 194 18.46 -3.37 -19.56
CA GLN A 194 18.07 -2.09 -20.16
C GLN A 194 16.56 -1.79 -20.07
N GLN A 195 16.07 -0.78 -19.35
CA GLN A 195 16.67 0.55 -19.15
C GLN A 195 16.07 1.26 -17.91
N ASP A 196 16.94 1.71 -16.99
CA ASP A 196 16.72 2.87 -16.11
C ASP A 196 16.55 4.13 -16.98
N ASN A 197 15.57 5.01 -16.69
CA ASN A 197 15.81 6.40 -16.25
C ASN A 197 14.51 7.23 -16.15
N SER A 198 14.52 8.21 -15.24
CA SER A 198 13.63 9.38 -15.05
C SER A 198 12.37 9.22 -14.18
N GLY A 199 12.57 9.43 -12.88
CA GLY A 199 11.53 9.69 -11.89
C GLY A 199 12.02 9.61 -10.45
N GLU A 200 13.24 10.06 -10.16
CA GLU A 200 13.76 10.14 -8.79
C GLU A 200 12.91 11.12 -7.97
N ASN A 201 12.30 10.63 -6.89
CA ASN A 201 11.85 11.48 -5.79
C ASN A 201 13.10 11.89 -4.99
N PRO A 202 13.47 13.19 -4.94
CA PRO A 202 14.71 13.67 -4.31
C PRO A 202 14.75 13.46 -2.78
N ALA A 203 13.62 13.11 -2.16
CA ALA A 203 13.55 12.83 -0.72
C ALA A 203 14.15 11.45 -0.35
N VAL A 204 14.15 10.48 -1.27
CA VAL A 204 14.58 9.10 -0.97
C VAL A 204 16.08 8.92 -1.16
N SER A 205 16.68 9.58 -2.16
CA SER A 205 18.13 9.49 -2.43
C SER A 205 18.98 10.14 -1.33
N VAL A 206 18.50 11.23 -0.71
CA VAL A 206 19.17 11.90 0.41
C VAL A 206 19.22 11.01 1.67
N ILE A 207 18.18 10.21 1.91
CA ILE A 207 18.10 9.32 3.09
C ILE A 207 19.09 8.15 2.98
N TRP A 208 19.32 7.64 1.76
CA TRP A 208 20.27 6.53 1.53
C TRP A 208 21.72 7.00 1.42
N SER A 209 21.98 8.14 0.76
CA SER A 209 23.34 8.68 0.65
C SER A 209 23.89 9.23 1.98
N GLY A 210 23.02 9.68 2.89
CA GLY A 210 23.42 10.10 4.24
C GLY A 210 23.77 8.94 5.18
N ARG A 211 23.20 7.74 4.98
CA ARG A 211 23.42 6.58 5.86
C ARG A 211 24.76 5.88 5.61
N GLU A 212 25.25 5.89 4.37
CA GLU A 212 26.52 5.24 4.00
C GLU A 212 27.75 6.08 4.41
N ASN A 213 27.68 7.41 4.33
CA ASN A 213 28.80 8.29 4.69
C ASN A 213 29.06 8.39 6.21
N ILE A 214 28.04 8.17 7.06
CA ILE A 214 28.19 8.23 8.53
C ILE A 214 28.83 6.94 9.08
N GLN A 215 28.58 5.79 8.45
CA GLN A 215 29.20 4.51 8.84
C GLN A 215 30.66 4.41 8.39
N LEU A 216 31.03 4.92 7.21
CA LEU A 216 32.42 4.83 6.72
C LEU A 216 33.38 5.76 7.49
N SER A 217 32.92 6.94 7.91
CA SER A 217 33.74 7.92 8.64
C SER A 217 34.01 7.54 10.11
N SER A 218 33.13 6.75 10.72
CA SER A 218 33.29 6.27 12.11
C SER A 218 34.20 5.03 12.19
N VAL A 219 34.14 4.13 11.21
CA VAL A 219 34.98 2.92 11.14
C VAL A 219 36.44 3.25 10.81
N LEU A 220 36.71 4.21 9.92
CA LEU A 220 38.08 4.63 9.58
C LEU A 220 38.79 5.42 10.69
N LYS A 221 38.05 6.08 11.60
CA LYS A 221 38.66 6.73 12.77
C LYS A 221 39.06 5.74 13.87
N PHE A 222 38.37 4.60 13.98
CA PHE A 222 38.68 3.60 15.01
C PHE A 222 39.94 2.78 14.66
N ASN A 223 40.19 2.52 13.37
CA ASN A 223 41.33 1.69 12.96
C ASN A 223 42.69 2.43 12.92
N LYS A 224 42.70 3.77 13.00
CA LYS A 224 43.95 4.57 13.12
C LYS A 224 44.42 4.77 14.57
N GLY A 225 43.64 4.37 15.57
CA GLY A 225 43.91 4.64 16.99
C GLY A 225 44.59 3.50 17.76
N GLN A 226 44.89 2.35 17.14
CA GLN A 226 45.31 1.15 17.87
C GLN A 226 46.59 0.46 17.35
N THR A 227 47.41 1.16 16.54
CA THR A 227 48.74 0.68 16.12
C THR A 227 49.78 1.79 16.20
N SER A 228 50.19 2.18 17.41
CA SER A 228 51.57 2.61 17.69
C SER A 228 51.78 2.82 19.19
N SER A 229 52.97 2.40 19.64
CA SER A 229 53.58 2.57 20.96
C SER A 229 53.10 1.65 22.09
N THR A 230 53.75 0.49 22.25
CA THR A 230 54.71 0.21 23.35
C THR A 230 55.40 -1.13 23.08
N ILE A 231 56.68 -1.26 23.48
CA ILE A 231 57.61 -2.43 23.44
C ILE A 231 58.55 -2.38 22.21
N THR A 232 59.88 -2.28 22.27
CA THR A 232 60.93 -2.12 23.31
C THR A 232 62.25 -1.91 22.56
N GLN A 233 63.07 -0.94 22.94
CA GLN A 233 64.52 -1.04 23.26
C GLN A 233 65.07 0.35 23.58
#